data_AF-A0A3D0CC52-F1
#
_entry.id   AF-A0A3D0CC52-F1
#
_cell.length_a   1.000
_cell.length_b   1.000
_cell.length_c   1.000
_cell.angle_alpha   90.00
_cell.angle_beta   90.00
_cell.angle_gamma   90.00
#
_symmetry.space_group_name_H-M   'P 1'
#
loop_
_entity.id
_entity.type
_entity.pdbx_description
1 polymer ?
#
loop_
_entity_poly.entity_id
_entity_poly.type
_entity_poly.pdbx_seq_one_letter_code
_entity_poly.pdbx_strand_id
1 'polypeptide(L)' 'MFRGTSAITLDSKNRITIPTKYREELFADCQGKMVCTV' A
#
# COMPACT_ATOMS: atom_id res chain seq x y z
N MET A 1 8.92 3.12 7.17
CA MET A 1 8.07 1.92 7.43
C MET A 1 6.66 2.42 7.68
N PHE A 2 5.70 2.09 6.81
CA PHE A 2 4.29 2.39 7.04
C PHE A 2 3.81 1.59 8.25
N ARG A 3 3.84 2.22 9.43
CA ARG A 3 3.33 1.65 10.69
C ARG A 3 1.94 2.21 10.92
N GLY A 4 0.96 1.34 10.81
CA GLY A 4 -0.43 1.65 11.09
C GLY A 4 -1.28 0.46 10.69
N THR A 5 -2.17 0.05 11.59
CA THR A 5 -3.25 -0.90 11.32
C THR A 5 -4.24 -0.28 10.33
N SER A 6 -3.80 0.01 9.11
CA SER A 6 -4.73 0.17 8.00
C SER A 6 -5.15 -1.26 7.69
N ALA A 7 -6.41 -1.61 7.95
CA ALA A 7 -6.96 -2.89 7.52
C ALA A 7 -6.97 -2.88 6.00
N ILE A 8 -5.88 -3.34 5.39
CA ILE A 8 -5.81 -3.49 3.94
C ILE A 8 -6.32 -4.88 3.63
N THR A 9 -7.58 -4.95 3.22
CA THR A 9 -8.22 -6.21 2.85
C THR A 9 -7.76 -6.64 1.45
N LEU A 10 -7.47 -7.92 1.28
CA LEU A 10 -7.27 -8.53 -0.03
C LEU A 10 -8.63 -8.72 -0.70
N ASP A 11 -8.77 -8.31 -1.96
CA ASP A 11 -9.95 -8.67 -2.73
C ASP A 11 -9.91 -10.13 -3.21
N SER A 12 -10.99 -10.60 -3.82
CA SER A 12 -11.13 -11.97 -4.34
C SER A 12 -10.13 -12.34 -5.44
N LYS A 13 -9.35 -11.37 -5.95
CA LYS A 13 -8.31 -11.54 -6.96
C LYS A 13 -6.91 -11.31 -6.39
N ASN A 14 -6.76 -11.30 -5.06
CA ASN A 14 -5.52 -11.02 -4.35
C ASN A 14 -4.95 -9.61 -4.63
N ARG A 15 -5.81 -8.63 -4.96
CA ARG A 15 -5.37 -7.24 -5.14
C ARG A 15 -5.50 -6.48 -3.81
N ILE A 16 -4.51 -5.64 -3.57
CA ILE A 16 -4.40 -4.76 -2.41
C ILE A 16 -4.82 -3.35 -2.83
N THR A 17 -5.80 -2.76 -2.15
CA THR A 17 -6.19 -1.37 -2.41
C THR A 17 -5.41 -0.44 -1.50
N ILE A 18 -4.53 0.37 -2.09
CA ILE A 18 -3.78 1.40 -1.36
C ILE A 18 -4.68 2.65 -1.16
N PRO A 19 -4.87 3.15 0.08
CA PRO A 19 -5.58 4.40 0.33
C PRO A 19 -4.97 5.59 -0.43
N THR A 20 -5.82 6.49 -0.94
CA THR A 20 -5.38 7.62 -1.77
C THR A 20 -4.31 8.49 -1.12
N LYS A 21 -4.40 8.70 0.20
CA LYS A 21 -3.43 9.51 0.97
C LYS A 21 -1.98 9.03 0.89
N TYR A 22 -1.76 7.73 0.65
CA TYR A 22 -0.41 7.17 0.58
C TYR A 22 0.11 7.07 -0.85
N ARG A 23 -0.72 7.30 -1.86
CA ARG A 23 -0.30 7.14 -3.26
C ARG A 23 0.77 8.16 -3.64
N GLU A 24 0.58 9.42 -3.28
CA GLU A 24 1.54 10.49 -3.59
C GLU A 24 2.90 10.24 -2.93
N GLU A 25 2.90 9.91 -1.64
CA GLU A 25 4.12 9.55 -0.88
C GLU A 25 4.81 8.32 -1.47
N LEU A 26 4.05 7.28 -1.86
CA LEU A 26 4.60 6.08 -2.49
C LEU A 26 5.26 6.38 -3.84
N PHE A 27 4.66 7.27 -4.63
CA PHE A 27 5.22 7.71 -5.91
C PHE A 27 6.45 8.58 -5.72
N ALA A 28 6.44 9.50 -4.75
CA ALA A 28 7.55 10.41 -4.47
C ALA A 28 8.77 9.67 -3.91
N ASP A 29 8.58 8.79 -2.92
CA ASP A 29 9.69 8.20 -2.17
C ASP A 29 10.26 6.94 -2.84
N CYS A 30 9.38 6.12 -3.44
CA CYS A 30 9.74 4.80 -3.93
C CYS A 30 9.39 4.59 -5.41
N GLN A 31 9.02 5.64 -6.16
CA GLN A 31 8.57 5.55 -7.55
C GLN A 31 7.39 4.57 -7.73
N GLY A 32 6.52 4.48 -6.72
CA GLY A 32 5.38 3.56 -6.71
C GLY A 32 5.75 2.11 -6.39
N LYS A 33 7.00 1.82 -5.98
CA LYS A 33 7.44 0.46 -5.63
C LYS A 33 7.19 0.19 -4.13
N MET A 34 6.67 -1.00 -3.84
CA MET A 34 6.38 -1.45 -2.48
C MET A 34 6.73 -2.93 -2.34
N VAL A 35 7.21 -3.33 -1.17
CA VAL A 35 7.36 -4.74 -0.76
C VAL A 35 6.26 -5.06 0.25
N CYS A 36 5.45 -6.08 -0.04
CA CYS A 36 4.46 -6.60 0.89
C CYS A 36 5.05 -7.88 1.52
N THR A 37 5.21 -7.86 2.85
CA THR A 37 5.66 -9.02 3.63
C THR A 37 4.48 -9.48 4.46
N VAL A 38 4.15 -10.77 4.36
CA VAL A 38 3.03 -11.44 5.05
C VAL A 38 3.53 -12.22 6.27
#